data_AF-A0A3D2JST1-F1
#
_entry.id   AF-A0A3D2JST1-F1
#
_cell.length_a   1.000
_cell.length_b   1.000
_cell.length_c   1.000
_cell.angle_alpha   90.00
_cell.angle_beta   90.00
_cell.angle_gamma   90.00
#
_symmetry.space_group_name_H-M   'P 1'
#
loop_
_entity.id
_entity.type
_entity.pdbx_description
1 polymer ?
#
loop_
_entity_poly.entity_id
_entity_poly.type
_entity_poly.pdbx_seq_one_letter_code
_entity_poly.pdbx_strand_id
1 'polypeptide(L)'
;MPDYSEPVIWNNIKIEYVGPLSLDYALDGKNRNAIVKLTNVGDALINDIYYQVAIEGIGDYPAITGDGGFAVFPNGGNIDLAPSESFYAQNWLQGIYETRFGNTPPASGVTKTYNFDFLISFDLDAWRLSNPASDEQGVGKLSQSLSFTNSSTSTLPGGPQTLSGSITSDSGNLSAIRVEISTPYSSWYEVQVTSSGDLSSFSVSVPERADWIIRVTADNTESQTFSATELEATTLINLAASDPIDYSFQVAASTSAPAGFWRGVVSESE
;
A
#
# COMPACT_ATOMS: atom_id res chain seq x y z
N MET A 1 2.75 -20.20 3.58
CA MET A 1 2.92 -18.74 3.35
C MET A 1 4.25 -18.57 2.64
N PRO A 2 4.41 -17.60 1.73
CA PRO A 2 5.73 -17.30 1.19
C PRO A 2 6.65 -16.81 2.29
N ASP A 3 7.93 -17.18 2.22
CA ASP A 3 8.99 -16.66 3.07
C ASP A 3 9.89 -15.72 2.26
N TYR A 4 10.66 -14.87 2.95
CA TYR A 4 11.64 -14.02 2.29
C TYR A 4 12.73 -14.87 1.65
N SER A 5 13.04 -14.59 0.38
CA SER A 5 14.17 -15.20 -0.30
C SER A 5 15.49 -14.71 0.32
N GLU A 6 16.49 -15.59 0.32
CA GLU A 6 17.84 -15.22 0.72
C GLU A 6 18.41 -14.12 -0.20
N PRO A 7 19.14 -13.14 0.35
CA PRO A 7 19.83 -12.14 -0.45
C PRO A 7 20.77 -12.73 -1.50
N VAL A 8 20.82 -12.11 -2.67
CA VAL A 8 21.77 -12.46 -3.74
C VAL A 8 22.81 -11.37 -3.87
N ILE A 9 24.07 -11.73 -4.12
CA ILE A 9 25.13 -10.79 -4.48
C ILE A 9 25.50 -11.00 -5.95
N TRP A 10 25.36 -9.96 -6.76
CA TRP A 10 25.71 -9.97 -8.17
C TRP A 10 26.52 -8.71 -8.51
N ASN A 11 27.73 -8.88 -9.05
CA ASN A 11 28.64 -7.78 -9.40
C ASN A 11 28.77 -6.70 -8.31
N ASN A 12 29.01 -7.13 -7.06
CA ASN A 12 29.10 -6.27 -5.86
C ASN A 12 27.82 -5.52 -5.48
N ILE A 13 26.67 -5.89 -6.06
CA ILE A 13 25.35 -5.40 -5.66
C ILE A 13 24.66 -6.51 -4.87
N LYS A 14 24.35 -6.23 -3.61
CA LYS A 14 23.47 -7.07 -2.80
C LYS A 14 22.02 -6.71 -3.11
N ILE A 15 21.24 -7.71 -3.51
CA ILE A 15 19.83 -7.62 -3.90
C ILE A 15 19.00 -8.28 -2.79
N GLU A 16 18.10 -7.53 -2.17
CA GLU A 16 17.30 -8.00 -1.03
C GLU A 16 15.83 -7.65 -1.23
N TYR A 17 14.92 -8.63 -1.08
CA TYR A 17 13.50 -8.34 -1.04
C TYR A 17 13.12 -7.81 0.34
N VAL A 18 12.44 -6.66 0.37
CA VAL A 18 12.03 -5.98 1.61
C VAL A 18 10.55 -5.55 1.58
N GLY A 19 9.83 -5.93 0.53
CA GLY A 19 8.41 -5.64 0.36
C GLY A 19 7.49 -6.61 1.10
N PRO A 20 6.16 -6.45 0.96
CA PRO A 20 5.18 -7.38 1.51
C PRO A 20 5.22 -8.74 0.79
N LEU A 21 4.97 -9.83 1.52
CA LEU A 21 4.87 -11.19 0.94
C LEU A 21 3.44 -11.62 0.59
N SER A 22 2.46 -10.89 1.11
CA SER A 22 1.05 -11.18 0.91
C SER A 22 0.27 -9.88 0.69
N LEU A 23 -0.62 -9.90 -0.29
CA LEU A 23 -1.48 -8.79 -0.66
C LEU A 23 -2.92 -9.26 -0.75
N ASP A 24 -3.81 -8.46 -0.20
CA ASP A 24 -5.25 -8.64 -0.28
C ASP A 24 -5.85 -7.44 -1.02
N TYR A 25 -6.61 -7.71 -2.08
CA TYR A 25 -7.08 -6.68 -3.00
C TYR A 25 -7.89 -5.58 -2.29
N ALA A 26 -8.79 -5.96 -1.39
CA ALA A 26 -9.65 -5.04 -0.65
C ALA A 26 -8.91 -4.29 0.46
N LEU A 27 -7.80 -4.84 0.97
CA LEU A 27 -7.09 -4.30 2.13
C LEU A 27 -5.78 -3.60 1.80
N ASP A 28 -5.12 -3.92 0.70
CA ASP A 28 -3.81 -3.36 0.35
C ASP A 28 -3.86 -2.35 -0.78
N GLY A 29 -4.98 -2.33 -1.53
CA GLY A 29 -5.24 -1.34 -2.56
C GLY A 29 -4.11 -1.19 -3.58
N LYS A 30 -4.11 -0.08 -4.32
CA LYS A 30 -3.14 0.19 -5.41
C LYS A 30 -1.77 0.69 -4.97
N ASN A 31 -1.61 0.93 -3.68
CA ASN A 31 -0.49 1.72 -3.14
C ASN A 31 0.61 0.85 -2.53
N ARG A 32 0.42 -0.47 -2.49
CA ARG A 32 1.42 -1.41 -1.96
C ARG A 32 2.25 -1.99 -3.11
N ASN A 33 3.56 -1.80 -3.02
CA ASN A 33 4.52 -2.21 -4.04
C ASN A 33 5.37 -3.39 -3.55
N ALA A 34 5.88 -4.18 -4.49
CA ALA A 34 7.06 -4.99 -4.25
C ALA A 34 8.26 -4.06 -4.17
N ILE A 35 9.20 -4.37 -3.27
CA ILE A 35 10.36 -3.52 -3.01
C ILE A 35 11.60 -4.39 -2.91
N VAL A 36 12.61 -4.02 -3.69
CA VAL A 36 13.95 -4.61 -3.62
C VAL A 36 14.93 -3.53 -3.20
N LYS A 37 15.73 -3.83 -2.19
CA LYS A 37 16.86 -3.01 -1.76
C LYS A 37 18.11 -3.47 -2.51
N LEU A 38 18.72 -2.55 -3.25
CA LEU A 38 20.00 -2.74 -3.92
C LEU A 38 21.05 -2.03 -3.09
N THR A 39 22.09 -2.75 -2.65
CA THR A 39 23.19 -2.17 -1.86
C THR A 39 24.52 -2.44 -2.53
N ASN A 40 25.31 -1.40 -2.77
CA ASN A 40 26.68 -1.57 -3.23
C ASN A 40 27.55 -2.04 -2.06
N VAL A 41 28.00 -3.29 -2.13
CA VAL A 41 28.89 -3.92 -1.13
C VAL A 41 30.37 -3.89 -1.54
N GLY A 42 30.67 -3.27 -2.67
CA GLY A 42 32.02 -3.02 -3.14
C GLY A 42 32.61 -1.70 -2.60
N ASP A 43 33.79 -1.36 -3.11
CA ASP A 43 34.58 -0.19 -2.73
C ASP A 43 34.63 0.90 -3.81
N ALA A 44 33.98 0.68 -4.95
CA ALA A 44 33.91 1.62 -6.07
C ALA A 44 32.45 2.02 -6.40
N LEU A 45 32.29 3.17 -7.05
CA LEU A 45 31.00 3.61 -7.61
C LEU A 45 30.54 2.63 -8.69
N ILE A 46 29.26 2.24 -8.64
CA ILE A 46 28.60 1.43 -9.67
C ILE A 46 27.55 2.32 -10.33
N ASN A 47 27.60 2.46 -11.65
CA ASN A 47 26.67 3.29 -12.41
C ASN A 47 25.80 2.44 -13.34
N ASP A 48 24.77 3.08 -13.91
CA ASP A 48 23.98 2.54 -15.02
C ASP A 48 23.27 1.23 -14.68
N ILE A 49 22.81 1.07 -13.43
CA ILE A 49 22.03 -0.10 -13.03
C ILE A 49 20.58 0.12 -13.49
N TYR A 50 20.12 -0.73 -14.41
CA TYR A 50 18.73 -0.79 -14.84
C TYR A 50 17.98 -1.85 -14.05
N TYR A 51 16.71 -1.60 -13.75
CA TYR A 51 15.85 -2.50 -12.97
C TYR A 51 14.61 -2.89 -13.78
N GLN A 52 14.25 -4.17 -13.72
CA GLN A 52 13.03 -4.70 -14.32
C GLN A 52 12.47 -5.87 -13.50
N VAL A 53 11.23 -6.24 -13.77
CA VAL A 53 10.59 -7.45 -13.22
C VAL A 53 10.11 -8.38 -14.33
N ALA A 54 10.22 -9.69 -14.10
CA ALA A 54 9.52 -10.72 -14.84
C ALA A 54 8.65 -11.54 -13.87
N ILE A 55 7.45 -11.94 -14.28
CA ILE A 55 6.50 -12.61 -13.39
C ILE A 55 6.05 -13.91 -14.01
N GLU A 56 6.29 -15.02 -13.32
CA GLU A 56 5.89 -16.34 -13.79
C GLU A 56 4.37 -16.52 -13.68
N GLY A 57 3.77 -17.07 -14.74
CA GLY A 57 2.34 -17.41 -14.76
C GLY A 57 1.39 -16.25 -15.04
N ILE A 58 1.90 -15.12 -15.53
CA ILE A 58 1.13 -13.99 -16.06
C ILE A 58 1.56 -13.72 -17.49
N GLY A 59 0.66 -13.96 -18.45
CA GLY A 59 0.96 -13.79 -19.88
C GLY A 59 2.10 -14.69 -20.38
N ASP A 60 2.77 -14.25 -21.45
CA ASP A 60 3.98 -14.88 -21.96
C ASP A 60 5.16 -14.55 -21.04
N TYR A 61 5.81 -15.59 -20.51
CA TYR A 61 7.00 -15.45 -19.67
C TYR A 61 8.28 -15.69 -20.50
N PRO A 62 9.28 -14.80 -20.39
CA PRO A 62 9.29 -13.52 -19.70
C PRO A 62 8.64 -12.42 -20.54
N ALA A 63 7.79 -11.61 -19.92
CA ALA A 63 7.17 -10.47 -20.58
C ALA A 63 8.23 -9.38 -20.82
N ILE A 64 8.49 -9.09 -22.09
CA ILE A 64 9.56 -8.19 -22.56
C ILE A 64 9.19 -6.70 -22.50
N THR A 65 7.97 -6.37 -22.07
CA THR A 65 7.45 -5.00 -22.03
C THR A 65 6.58 -4.82 -20.79
N GLY A 66 6.80 -3.70 -20.08
CA GLY A 66 6.08 -3.28 -18.87
C GLY A 66 4.58 -2.97 -19.02
N ASP A 67 3.87 -3.60 -19.95
CA ASP A 67 2.45 -3.33 -20.23
C ASP A 67 1.55 -4.50 -19.82
N GLY A 68 1.94 -5.21 -18.76
CA GLY A 68 1.05 -6.13 -18.03
C GLY A 68 0.29 -5.44 -16.89
N GLY A 69 0.25 -4.10 -16.86
CA GLY A 69 -0.23 -3.33 -15.70
C GLY A 69 0.75 -3.27 -14.53
N PHE A 70 2.01 -3.65 -14.76
CA PHE A 70 3.10 -3.61 -13.79
C PHE A 70 4.05 -2.45 -14.14
N ALA A 71 4.13 -1.44 -13.28
CA ALA A 71 5.10 -0.35 -13.42
C ALA A 71 6.30 -0.58 -12.50
N VAL A 72 7.51 -0.29 -12.98
CA VAL A 72 8.75 -0.35 -12.20
C VAL A 72 9.33 1.04 -11.93
N PHE A 73 10.02 1.18 -10.80
CA PHE A 73 10.65 2.43 -10.36
C PHE A 73 12.10 2.19 -9.94
N PRO A 74 13.06 3.00 -10.44
CA PRO A 74 12.86 4.18 -11.28
C PRO A 74 12.34 3.84 -12.68
N ASN A 75 11.39 4.62 -13.18
CA ASN A 75 10.75 4.36 -14.47
C ASN A 75 11.57 5.02 -15.59
N GLY A 76 12.24 4.22 -16.41
CA GLY A 76 13.03 4.71 -17.55
C GLY A 76 14.34 5.43 -17.20
N GLY A 77 14.78 5.37 -15.93
CA GLY A 77 16.06 5.91 -15.47
C GLY A 77 17.01 4.82 -14.98
N ASN A 78 18.28 5.16 -14.82
CA ASN A 78 19.30 4.30 -14.19
C ASN A 78 19.43 4.60 -12.69
N ILE A 79 20.05 3.65 -11.99
CA ILE A 79 20.44 3.75 -10.59
C ILE A 79 21.96 3.79 -10.54
N ASP A 80 22.51 4.75 -9.82
CA ASP A 80 23.93 4.82 -9.48
C ASP A 80 24.08 4.61 -7.97
N LEU A 81 25.09 3.86 -7.55
CA LEU A 81 25.32 3.50 -6.16
C LEU A 81 26.79 3.74 -5.78
N ALA A 82 27.04 4.72 -4.91
CA ALA A 82 28.32 4.88 -4.25
C ALA A 82 28.62 3.68 -3.32
N PRO A 83 29.88 3.47 -2.90
CA PRO A 83 30.21 2.41 -1.94
C PRO A 83 29.34 2.47 -0.68
N SER A 84 28.78 1.33 -0.27
CA SER A 84 27.84 1.20 0.86
C SER A 84 26.48 1.92 0.70
N GLU A 85 26.20 2.55 -0.44
CA GLU A 85 24.90 3.16 -0.71
C GLU A 85 23.83 2.11 -0.96
N SER A 86 22.60 2.44 -0.57
CA SER A 86 21.42 1.62 -0.85
C SER A 86 20.38 2.41 -1.62
N PHE A 87 19.75 1.76 -2.60
CA PHE A 87 18.61 2.26 -3.34
C PHE A 87 17.43 1.28 -3.26
N TYR A 88 16.20 1.81 -3.22
CA TYR A 88 14.97 1.01 -3.18
C TYR A 88 14.28 1.03 -4.54
N ALA A 89 14.45 -0.04 -5.30
CA ALA A 89 13.70 -0.27 -6.54
C ALA A 89 12.33 -0.85 -6.21
N GLN A 90 11.30 -0.45 -6.96
CA GLN A 90 9.92 -0.82 -6.63
C GLN A 90 9.15 -1.28 -7.86
N ASN A 91 8.17 -2.15 -7.64
CA ASN A 91 7.23 -2.59 -8.66
C ASN A 91 5.78 -2.49 -8.17
N TRP A 92 4.90 -1.91 -8.97
CA TRP A 92 3.45 -1.91 -8.73
C TRP A 92 2.89 -3.31 -8.86
N LEU A 93 2.19 -3.77 -7.82
CA LEU A 93 1.65 -5.13 -7.78
C LEU A 93 0.23 -5.27 -8.34
N GLN A 94 -0.39 -4.15 -8.72
CA GLN A 94 -1.76 -4.11 -9.24
C GLN A 94 -1.94 -4.79 -10.60
N GLY A 95 -0.86 -5.00 -11.35
CA GLY A 95 -0.93 -5.76 -12.61
C GLY A 95 -1.61 -7.12 -12.44
N ILE A 96 -1.47 -7.77 -11.28
CA ILE A 96 -2.14 -9.05 -10.96
C ILE A 96 -3.65 -8.98 -11.18
N TYR A 97 -4.26 -7.84 -10.87
CA TYR A 97 -5.71 -7.61 -10.94
C TYR A 97 -6.16 -6.91 -12.23
N GLU A 98 -5.24 -6.62 -13.15
CA GLU A 98 -5.50 -5.82 -14.33
C GLU A 98 -5.86 -6.67 -15.56
N THR A 99 -7.15 -6.85 -15.78
CA THR A 99 -7.66 -7.67 -16.90
C THR A 99 -7.49 -7.02 -18.26
N ARG A 100 -7.32 -5.69 -18.35
CA ARG A 100 -7.13 -4.98 -19.63
C ARG A 100 -5.86 -5.43 -20.38
N PHE A 101 -4.87 -5.95 -19.66
CA PHE A 101 -3.63 -6.47 -20.24
C PHE A 101 -3.62 -7.99 -20.43
N GLY A 102 -4.78 -8.65 -20.32
CA GLY A 102 -4.90 -10.10 -20.50
C GLY A 102 -4.54 -10.92 -19.25
N ASN A 103 -4.29 -10.26 -18.11
CA ASN A 103 -3.99 -10.96 -16.88
C ASN A 103 -5.26 -11.59 -16.30
N THR A 104 -5.10 -12.78 -15.72
CA THR A 104 -6.18 -13.46 -15.01
C THR A 104 -5.92 -13.38 -13.51
N PRO A 105 -6.67 -12.54 -12.76
CA PRO A 105 -6.53 -12.46 -11.32
C PRO A 105 -6.88 -13.80 -10.65
N PRO A 106 -6.50 -13.98 -9.36
CA PRO A 106 -7.09 -15.03 -8.55
C PRO A 106 -8.62 -14.97 -8.61
N ALA A 107 -9.30 -16.11 -8.55
CA ALA A 107 -10.75 -16.13 -8.45
C ALA A 107 -11.21 -15.39 -7.18
N SER A 108 -12.43 -14.86 -7.18
CA SER A 108 -12.98 -14.13 -6.03
C SER A 108 -12.91 -14.95 -4.74
N GLY A 109 -12.36 -14.37 -3.69
CA GLY A 109 -12.11 -15.01 -2.39
C GLY A 109 -10.95 -16.02 -2.36
N VAL A 110 -10.23 -16.19 -3.47
CA VAL A 110 -9.13 -17.16 -3.58
C VAL A 110 -7.78 -16.44 -3.48
N THR A 111 -6.84 -17.08 -2.79
CA THR A 111 -5.43 -16.70 -2.77
C THR A 111 -4.65 -17.50 -3.81
N LYS A 112 -3.80 -16.84 -4.59
CA LYS A 112 -2.85 -17.48 -5.50
C LYS A 112 -1.44 -16.91 -5.29
N THR A 113 -0.44 -17.77 -5.36
CA THR A 113 0.97 -17.39 -5.28
C THR A 113 1.56 -17.27 -6.68
N TYR A 114 2.37 -16.24 -6.87
CA TYR A 114 3.09 -15.93 -8.11
C TYR A 114 4.57 -15.75 -7.77
N ASN A 115 5.46 -16.12 -8.70
CA ASN A 115 6.89 -15.95 -8.53
C ASN A 115 7.35 -14.72 -9.35
N PHE A 116 8.01 -13.78 -8.66
CA PHE A 116 8.52 -12.54 -9.22
C PHE A 116 10.03 -12.65 -9.32
N ASP A 117 10.56 -12.54 -10.53
CA ASP A 117 11.97 -12.41 -10.80
C ASP A 117 12.30 -10.91 -10.90
N PHE A 118 13.00 -10.41 -9.89
CA PHE A 118 13.54 -9.05 -9.87
C PHE A 118 14.90 -9.05 -10.52
N LEU A 119 15.05 -8.25 -11.56
CA LEU A 119 16.21 -8.29 -12.44
C LEU A 119 16.92 -6.95 -12.44
N ILE A 120 18.26 -7.00 -12.39
CA ILE A 120 19.13 -5.84 -12.59
C ILE A 120 20.18 -6.11 -13.66
N SER A 121 20.57 -5.10 -14.43
CA SER A 121 21.60 -5.22 -15.46
C SER A 121 22.29 -3.88 -15.68
N PHE A 122 23.51 -3.92 -16.20
CA PHE A 122 24.23 -2.74 -16.69
C PHE A 122 23.92 -2.43 -18.16
N ASP A 123 23.21 -3.32 -18.86
CA ASP A 123 22.77 -3.14 -20.23
C ASP A 123 21.24 -2.99 -20.28
N LEU A 124 20.77 -1.84 -20.78
CA LEU A 124 19.33 -1.59 -20.95
C LEU A 124 18.69 -2.58 -21.93
N ASP A 125 19.44 -3.09 -22.90
CA ASP A 125 18.94 -4.02 -23.90
C ASP A 125 18.88 -5.47 -23.40
N ALA A 126 19.48 -5.78 -22.23
CA ALA A 126 19.39 -7.10 -21.61
C ALA A 126 17.93 -7.54 -21.39
N TRP A 127 17.03 -6.59 -21.17
CA TRP A 127 15.60 -6.83 -20.98
C TRP A 127 14.87 -7.25 -22.25
N ARG A 128 15.42 -6.96 -23.43
CA ARG A 128 14.80 -7.27 -24.74
C ARG A 128 15.06 -8.70 -25.20
N LEU A 129 15.86 -9.47 -24.45
CA LEU A 129 16.13 -10.86 -24.73
C LEU A 129 14.87 -11.71 -24.50
N SER A 130 14.76 -12.82 -25.23
CA SER A 130 13.65 -13.76 -25.07
C SER A 130 13.61 -14.43 -23.69
N ASN A 131 14.74 -14.44 -22.97
CA ASN A 131 14.80 -14.84 -21.57
C ASN A 131 15.88 -14.05 -20.80
N PRO A 132 15.57 -12.84 -20.30
CA PRO A 132 16.56 -12.01 -19.60
C PRO A 132 17.02 -12.66 -18.28
N ALA A 133 16.20 -13.54 -17.69
CA ALA A 133 16.52 -14.25 -16.45
C ALA A 133 17.46 -15.46 -16.64
N SER A 134 17.91 -15.74 -17.87
CA SER A 134 18.77 -16.90 -18.20
C SER A 134 20.26 -16.57 -18.35
N ASP A 135 20.63 -15.29 -18.50
CA ASP A 135 22.03 -14.86 -18.55
C ASP A 135 22.48 -14.36 -17.17
N GLU A 136 22.97 -15.27 -16.33
CA GLU A 136 23.41 -14.95 -14.98
C GLU A 136 24.65 -14.04 -14.94
N GLN A 137 25.39 -13.91 -16.04
CA GLN A 137 26.55 -13.01 -16.12
C GLN A 137 26.13 -11.59 -16.48
N GLY A 138 25.17 -11.43 -17.40
CA GLY A 138 24.63 -10.14 -17.84
C GLY A 138 23.52 -9.58 -16.95
N VAL A 139 22.83 -10.44 -16.18
CA VAL A 139 21.66 -10.07 -15.38
C VAL A 139 21.74 -10.63 -13.98
N GLY A 140 21.68 -9.74 -12.98
CA GLY A 140 21.48 -10.09 -11.58
C GLY A 140 20.01 -10.39 -11.32
N LYS A 141 19.73 -11.47 -10.60
CA LYS A 141 18.36 -11.93 -10.35
C LYS A 141 18.12 -12.24 -8.87
N LEU A 142 16.96 -11.82 -8.37
CA LEU A 142 16.36 -12.29 -7.12
C LEU A 142 14.93 -12.76 -7.39
N SER A 143 14.65 -14.04 -7.17
CA SER A 143 13.30 -14.60 -7.28
C SER A 143 12.59 -14.52 -5.92
N GLN A 144 11.34 -14.07 -5.90
CA GLN A 144 10.52 -13.97 -4.69
C GLN A 144 9.09 -14.43 -4.98
N SER A 145 8.60 -15.36 -4.16
CA SER A 145 7.19 -15.74 -4.18
C SER A 145 6.34 -14.74 -3.41
N LEU A 146 5.23 -14.30 -4.02
CA LEU A 146 4.26 -13.35 -3.46
C LEU A 146 2.85 -13.92 -3.57
N SER A 147 2.05 -13.79 -2.53
CA SER A 147 0.66 -14.25 -2.50
C SER A 147 -0.33 -13.11 -2.68
N PHE A 148 -1.39 -13.37 -3.46
CA PHE A 148 -2.43 -12.41 -3.80
C PHE A 148 -3.81 -12.99 -3.54
N THR A 149 -4.61 -12.31 -2.73
CA THR A 149 -6.00 -12.64 -2.43
C THR A 149 -6.93 -11.68 -3.17
N ASN A 150 -7.91 -12.20 -3.89
CA ASN A 150 -8.92 -11.38 -4.56
C ASN A 150 -10.19 -11.25 -3.70
N SER A 151 -10.08 -10.53 -2.60
CA SER A 151 -11.19 -10.25 -1.68
C SER A 151 -12.14 -9.19 -2.24
N SER A 152 -13.40 -9.19 -1.76
CA SER A 152 -14.37 -8.18 -2.17
C SER A 152 -14.11 -6.84 -1.48
N THR A 153 -14.19 -5.75 -2.23
CA THR A 153 -14.13 -4.38 -1.68
C THR A 153 -15.45 -3.93 -1.07
N SER A 154 -16.54 -4.69 -1.24
CA SER A 154 -17.87 -4.34 -0.74
C SER A 154 -18.11 -4.73 0.72
N THR A 155 -17.31 -5.65 1.25
CA THR A 155 -17.48 -6.25 2.58
C THR A 155 -16.13 -6.44 3.21
N LEU A 156 -16.00 -6.14 4.50
CA LEU A 156 -14.77 -6.39 5.25
C LEU A 156 -14.41 -7.88 5.15
N PRO A 157 -13.20 -8.23 4.65
CA PRO A 157 -12.75 -9.60 4.64
C PRO A 157 -12.69 -10.15 6.08
N GLY A 158 -13.11 -11.41 6.25
CA GLY A 158 -13.01 -12.12 7.52
C GLY A 158 -11.66 -12.82 7.69
N GLY A 159 -11.29 -13.13 8.93
CA GLY A 159 -10.06 -13.87 9.23
C GLY A 159 -9.94 -14.30 10.69
N PRO A 160 -8.78 -14.84 11.11
CA PRO A 160 -8.62 -15.42 12.44
C PRO A 160 -8.41 -14.39 13.57
N GLN A 161 -8.01 -13.16 13.25
CA GLN A 161 -7.84 -12.10 14.25
C GLN A 161 -9.19 -11.53 14.64
N THR A 162 -9.40 -11.26 15.92
CA THR A 162 -10.63 -10.61 16.42
C THR A 162 -10.30 -9.23 16.93
N LEU A 163 -10.95 -8.20 16.38
CA LEU A 163 -10.91 -6.84 16.89
C LEU A 163 -12.20 -6.60 17.67
N SER A 164 -12.06 -6.24 18.95
CA SER A 164 -13.22 -6.02 19.82
C SER A 164 -12.95 -4.90 20.81
N GLY A 165 -14.01 -4.23 21.23
CA GLY A 165 -13.93 -3.15 22.20
C GLY A 165 -15.28 -2.91 22.87
N SER A 166 -15.21 -2.34 24.07
CA SER A 166 -16.36 -1.80 24.78
C SER A 166 -16.27 -0.28 24.79
N ILE A 167 -17.40 0.40 24.61
CA ILE A 167 -17.52 1.83 24.39
C ILE A 167 -18.50 2.39 25.41
N THR A 168 -18.12 3.48 26.06
CA THR A 168 -18.95 4.24 27.02
C THR A 168 -18.77 5.74 26.78
N SER A 169 -19.58 6.55 27.45
CA SER A 169 -19.31 7.97 27.63
C SER A 169 -19.63 8.42 29.05
N ASP A 170 -18.81 9.32 29.58
CA ASP A 170 -19.09 10.02 30.84
C ASP A 170 -20.37 10.87 30.77
N SER A 171 -20.81 11.22 29.55
CA SER A 171 -22.03 12.00 29.32
C SER A 171 -23.32 11.16 29.30
N GLY A 172 -23.21 9.82 29.43
CA GLY A 172 -24.34 8.89 29.43
C GLY A 172 -24.55 8.20 28.06
N ASN A 173 -25.81 7.90 27.72
CA ASN A 173 -26.16 7.19 26.48
C ASN A 173 -25.61 7.88 25.23
N LEU A 174 -24.81 7.14 24.47
CA LEU A 174 -24.28 7.53 23.17
C LEU A 174 -25.33 7.35 22.07
N SER A 175 -25.50 8.34 21.20
CA SER A 175 -26.34 8.24 20.00
C SER A 175 -25.50 8.09 18.73
N ALA A 176 -26.04 7.35 17.75
CA ALA A 176 -25.44 7.14 16.43
C ALA A 176 -23.97 6.66 16.46
N ILE A 177 -23.65 5.74 17.38
CA ILE A 177 -22.31 5.16 17.47
C ILE A 177 -21.98 4.43 16.16
N ARG A 178 -20.79 4.73 15.62
CA ARG A 178 -20.22 4.01 14.48
C ARG A 178 -18.82 3.56 14.83
N VAL A 179 -18.55 2.30 14.52
CA VAL A 179 -17.20 1.73 14.55
C VAL A 179 -16.84 1.40 13.11
N GLU A 180 -15.71 1.92 12.66
CA GLU A 180 -15.20 1.69 11.32
C GLU A 180 -13.77 1.14 11.40
N ILE A 181 -13.43 0.22 10.52
CA ILE A 181 -12.10 -0.41 10.49
C ILE A 181 -11.52 -0.25 9.09
N SER A 182 -10.22 0.03 9.01
CA SER A 182 -9.46 0.07 7.78
C SER A 182 -8.01 -0.39 8.00
N THR A 183 -7.29 -0.59 6.91
CA THR A 183 -5.83 -0.53 6.89
C THR A 183 -5.41 0.85 6.37
N PRO A 184 -4.10 1.17 6.26
CA PRO A 184 -3.65 2.41 5.63
C PRO A 184 -3.98 2.51 4.13
N TYR A 185 -4.31 1.39 3.49
CA TYR A 185 -4.50 1.31 2.03
C TYR A 185 -5.91 0.87 1.60
N SER A 186 -6.79 0.56 2.55
CA SER A 186 -8.16 0.14 2.30
C SER A 186 -9.15 1.29 2.41
N SER A 187 -10.38 1.04 1.94
CA SER A 187 -11.55 1.82 2.37
C SER A 187 -11.85 1.56 3.86
N TRP A 188 -12.66 2.43 4.46
CA TRP A 188 -13.26 2.20 5.77
C TRP A 188 -14.44 1.25 5.66
N TYR A 189 -14.51 0.27 6.56
CA TYR A 189 -15.59 -0.69 6.67
C TYR A 189 -16.35 -0.49 7.98
N GLU A 190 -17.66 -0.24 7.90
CA GLU A 190 -18.51 -0.11 9.09
C GLU A 190 -18.73 -1.48 9.74
N VAL A 191 -18.60 -1.53 11.06
CA VAL A 191 -18.73 -2.72 11.90
C VAL A 191 -19.99 -2.62 12.75
N GLN A 192 -20.66 -3.76 12.92
CA GLN A 192 -21.86 -3.83 13.75
C GLN A 192 -21.54 -3.55 15.22
N VAL A 193 -22.31 -2.63 15.81
CA VAL A 193 -22.24 -2.27 17.23
C VAL A 193 -23.48 -2.80 17.93
N THR A 194 -23.28 -3.41 19.10
CA THR A 194 -24.35 -3.85 20.00
C THR A 194 -24.42 -2.91 21.19
N SER A 195 -25.56 -2.26 21.41
CA SER A 195 -25.77 -1.33 22.53
C SER A 195 -26.69 -1.94 23.59
N SER A 196 -26.31 -1.81 24.85
CA SER A 196 -27.06 -2.27 26.02
C SER A 196 -26.95 -1.24 27.15
N GLY A 197 -27.93 -0.34 27.23
CA GLY A 197 -27.90 0.81 28.13
C GLY A 197 -26.76 1.77 27.74
N ASP A 198 -26.02 2.26 28.74
CA ASP A 198 -24.91 3.20 28.53
C ASP A 198 -23.65 2.54 27.94
N LEU A 199 -23.63 1.20 27.80
CA LEU A 199 -22.51 0.45 27.24
C LEU A 199 -22.82 0.01 25.82
N SER A 200 -21.88 0.22 24.91
CA SER A 200 -21.89 -0.38 23.58
C SER A 200 -20.66 -1.23 23.36
N SER A 201 -20.73 -2.21 22.47
CA SER A 201 -19.60 -3.07 22.16
C SER A 201 -19.60 -3.47 20.70
N PHE A 202 -18.42 -3.82 20.20
CA PHE A 202 -18.25 -4.40 18.88
C PHE A 202 -17.28 -5.58 18.98
N SER A 203 -17.45 -6.53 18.07
CA SER A 203 -16.52 -7.63 17.88
C SER A 203 -16.61 -8.08 16.44
N VAL A 204 -15.47 -8.12 15.76
CA VAL A 204 -15.40 -8.48 14.34
C VAL A 204 -14.14 -9.28 14.06
N SER A 205 -14.31 -10.30 13.22
CA SER A 205 -13.21 -11.15 12.75
C SER A 205 -12.62 -10.57 11.47
N VAL A 206 -11.30 -10.42 11.45
CA VAL A 206 -10.52 -9.80 10.36
C VAL A 206 -9.27 -10.64 10.05
N PRO A 207 -8.65 -10.49 8.87
CA PRO A 207 -7.35 -11.07 8.58
C PRO A 207 -6.29 -10.68 9.60
N GLU A 208 -5.39 -11.60 9.90
CA GLU A 208 -4.27 -11.37 10.81
C GLU A 208 -3.32 -10.32 10.23
N ARG A 209 -3.34 -9.12 10.81
CA ARG A 209 -2.49 -7.98 10.42
C ARG A 209 -2.21 -7.09 11.63
N ALA A 210 -1.06 -6.42 11.61
CA ALA A 210 -0.67 -5.47 12.65
C ALA A 210 -1.08 -4.02 12.34
N ASP A 211 -1.41 -3.70 11.09
CA ASP A 211 -1.65 -2.35 10.58
C ASP A 211 -3.13 -1.95 10.56
N TRP A 212 -3.99 -2.62 11.33
CA TRP A 212 -5.39 -2.22 11.45
C TRP A 212 -5.53 -0.88 12.17
N ILE A 213 -6.46 -0.09 11.65
CA ILE A 213 -6.88 1.20 12.19
C ILE A 213 -8.37 1.10 12.48
N ILE A 214 -8.76 1.43 13.71
CA ILE A 214 -10.14 1.37 14.20
C ILE A 214 -10.55 2.79 14.58
N ARG A 215 -11.63 3.28 13.99
CA ARG A 215 -12.22 4.57 14.31
C ARG A 215 -13.54 4.37 15.02
N VAL A 216 -13.71 5.03 16.16
CA VAL A 216 -14.95 5.07 16.93
C VAL A 216 -15.48 6.49 16.95
N THR A 217 -16.72 6.66 16.52
CA THR A 217 -17.41 7.95 16.47
C THR A 217 -18.81 7.83 17.07
N ALA A 218 -19.31 8.90 17.65
CA ALA A 218 -20.69 9.06 18.08
C ALA A 218 -21.07 10.55 18.05
N ASP A 219 -22.35 10.87 18.03
CA ASP A 219 -22.79 12.27 18.00
C ASP A 219 -22.32 13.04 19.24
N ASN A 220 -21.93 14.31 19.05
CA ASN A 220 -21.49 15.22 20.13
C ASN A 220 -20.32 14.67 20.98
N THR A 221 -19.52 13.78 20.42
CA THR A 221 -18.31 13.24 21.06
C THR A 221 -17.08 13.42 20.18
N GLU A 222 -15.92 13.45 20.81
CA GLU A 222 -14.65 13.43 20.09
C GLU A 222 -14.44 12.04 19.45
N SER A 223 -14.13 12.03 18.15
CA SER A 223 -13.79 10.80 17.45
C SER A 223 -12.45 10.27 17.93
N GLN A 224 -12.38 8.97 18.23
CA GLN A 224 -11.15 8.32 18.64
C GLN A 224 -10.69 7.33 17.58
N THR A 225 -9.38 7.20 17.41
CA THR A 225 -8.76 6.27 16.47
C THR A 225 -7.70 5.46 17.21
N PHE A 226 -7.68 4.15 16.96
CA PHE A 226 -6.80 3.18 17.60
C PHE A 226 -6.12 2.32 16.55
N SER A 227 -4.86 1.96 16.77
CA SER A 227 -4.28 0.75 16.19
C SER A 227 -4.85 -0.51 16.85
N ALA A 228 -4.69 -1.68 16.23
CA ALA A 228 -5.06 -2.96 16.86
C ALA A 228 -4.40 -3.16 18.24
N THR A 229 -3.11 -2.84 18.37
CA THR A 229 -2.38 -2.98 19.64
C THR A 229 -2.90 -2.02 20.72
N GLU A 230 -3.21 -0.78 20.37
CA GLU A 230 -3.81 0.18 21.32
C GLU A 230 -5.21 -0.26 21.74
N LEU A 231 -6.00 -0.80 20.82
CA LEU A 231 -7.34 -1.32 21.12
C LEU A 231 -7.26 -2.50 22.10
N GLU A 232 -6.35 -3.45 21.88
CA GLU A 232 -6.14 -4.60 22.78
C GLU A 232 -5.73 -4.16 24.20
N ALA A 233 -4.94 -3.09 24.31
CA ALA A 233 -4.55 -2.51 25.60
C ALA A 233 -5.66 -1.66 26.25
N THR A 234 -6.70 -1.30 25.50
CA THR A 234 -7.79 -0.44 25.95
C THR A 234 -8.95 -1.29 26.46
N THR A 235 -9.12 -1.36 27.79
CA THR A 235 -10.21 -2.12 28.43
C THR A 235 -11.59 -1.51 28.17
N LEU A 236 -11.66 -0.18 28.04
CA LEU A 236 -12.89 0.57 27.81
C LEU A 236 -12.58 1.86 27.04
N ILE A 237 -13.24 2.05 25.90
CA ILE A 237 -13.17 3.26 25.08
C ILE A 237 -14.15 4.26 25.68
N ASN A 238 -13.63 5.33 26.30
CA ASN A 238 -14.46 6.39 26.84
C ASN A 238 -14.48 7.58 25.87
N LEU A 239 -15.62 7.79 25.20
CA LEU A 239 -15.81 8.91 24.29
C LEU A 239 -16.11 10.18 25.09
N ALA A 240 -15.17 11.12 25.08
CA ALA A 240 -15.35 12.44 25.66
C ALA A 240 -16.36 13.26 24.85
N ALA A 241 -17.12 14.13 25.53
CA ALA A 241 -17.97 15.09 24.84
C ALA A 241 -17.13 16.01 23.96
N SER A 242 -17.58 16.27 22.73
CA SER A 242 -16.96 17.28 21.88
C SER A 242 -17.48 18.66 22.24
N ASP A 243 -16.61 19.67 22.22
CA ASP A 243 -17.07 21.05 22.29
C ASP A 243 -18.02 21.34 21.12
N PRO A 244 -19.12 22.08 21.35
CA PRO A 244 -19.99 22.51 20.27
C PRO A 244 -19.17 23.34 19.27
N ILE A 245 -19.25 22.96 17.98
CA ILE A 245 -18.56 23.70 16.92
C ILE A 245 -19.20 25.09 16.80
N ASP A 246 -18.50 26.10 17.29
CA ASP A 246 -18.93 27.50 17.21
C ASP A 246 -18.59 28.05 15.80
N TYR A 247 -19.49 27.83 14.84
CA TYR A 247 -19.37 28.43 13.52
C TYR A 247 -19.66 29.94 13.60
N SER A 248 -18.65 30.74 13.92
CA SER A 248 -18.71 32.19 13.66
C SER A 248 -18.25 32.47 12.23
N PHE A 249 -19.20 32.58 11.30
CA PHE A 249 -18.93 33.15 9.99
C PHE A 249 -18.86 34.68 10.12
N GLN A 250 -17.64 35.25 10.15
CA GLN A 250 -17.48 36.68 9.91
C GLN A 250 -17.32 36.89 8.41
N VAL A 251 -18.42 37.29 7.75
CA VAL A 251 -18.35 37.86 6.40
C VAL A 251 -17.69 39.22 6.52
N ALA A 252 -16.40 39.31 6.18
CA ALA A 252 -15.75 40.59 5.92
C ALA A 252 -16.36 41.18 4.64
N ALA A 253 -17.45 41.93 4.78
CA ALA A 253 -18.01 42.70 3.69
C ALA A 253 -17.03 43.82 3.33
N SER A 254 -16.35 43.65 2.20
CA SER A 254 -15.50 44.62 1.49
C SER A 254 -14.17 45.00 2.14
N THR A 255 -13.08 44.52 1.54
CA THR A 255 -11.81 45.25 1.49
C THR A 255 -11.75 45.99 0.17
N SER A 256 -11.71 47.32 0.20
CA SER A 256 -11.47 48.14 -0.98
C SER A 256 -10.00 47.95 -1.42
N ALA A 257 -9.77 47.16 -2.47
CA ALA A 257 -8.47 47.11 -3.13
C ALA A 257 -8.31 48.34 -4.05
N PRO A 258 -7.17 49.06 -4.01
CA PRO A 258 -6.88 50.10 -4.99
C PRO A 258 -6.83 49.50 -6.40
N ALA A 259 -7.63 50.04 -7.33
CA ALA A 259 -7.62 49.63 -8.72
C ALA A 259 -6.27 49.99 -9.37
N GLY A 260 -5.48 48.98 -9.75
CA GLY A 260 -4.17 49.19 -10.36
C GLY A 260 -3.63 47.97 -11.10
N PHE A 261 -3.97 47.89 -12.39
CA PHE A 261 -3.17 47.30 -13.47
C PHE A 261 -2.81 45.80 -13.42
N TRP A 262 -3.69 44.96 -13.97
CA TRP A 262 -3.30 43.70 -14.61
C TRP A 262 -3.10 43.97 -16.11
N ARG A 263 -1.85 43.94 -16.60
CA ARG A 263 -1.59 43.68 -18.02
C ARG A 263 -1.26 42.20 -18.15
N GLY A 264 -2.09 41.50 -18.90
CA GLY A 264 -2.05 40.06 -19.03
C GLY A 264 -0.79 39.54 -19.71
N VAL A 265 -0.46 38.29 -19.36
CA VAL A 265 0.11 37.37 -20.33
C VAL A 265 -0.95 36.31 -20.54
N VAL A 266 -1.41 36.27 -21.78
CA VAL A 266 -2.51 35.49 -22.31
C VAL A 266 -2.10 34.01 -22.38
N SER A 267 -3.08 33.14 -22.18
CA SER A 267 -2.97 31.73 -22.48
C SER A 267 -2.87 31.55 -23.99
N GLU A 268 -1.86 30.87 -24.51
CA GLU A 268 -1.96 30.25 -25.83
C GLU A 268 -1.32 28.86 -25.78
N SER A 269 -2.16 27.88 -26.03
CA SER A 269 -1.82 26.84 -26.99
C SER A 269 -1.51 27.50 -28.34
N GLU A 270 -0.32 27.18 -28.86
CA GLU A 270 0.37 27.63 -30.10
C GLU A 270 0.95 29.05 -30.10
#